data_AF-A0A7L1N1M6-F1
#
_entry.id   AF-A0A7L1N1M6-F1
#
_cell.length_a   1.000
_cell.length_b   1.000
_cell.length_c   1.000
_cell.angle_alpha   90.00
_cell.angle_beta   90.00
_cell.angle_gamma   90.00
#
_symmetry.space_group_name_H-M   'P 1'
#
loop_
_entity.id
_entity.type
_entity.pdbx_description
1 polymer ?
#
loop_
_entity_poly.entity_id
_entity_poly.type
_entity_poly.pdbx_seq_one_letter_code
_entity_poly.pdbx_strand_id
1 'polypeptide(L)'
;VTGASFVVFNGALKASSGFLAKSSIVEDGLMVQITPETMANLRQALRQKKDFRITCGPMEAGSMKEYVDICWVESEERTNKG
;
A
#
# COMPACT_ATOMS: atom_id res chain seq x y z
N VAL A 1 -3.31 -16.89 4.78
CA VAL A 1 -3.02 -15.87 3.75
C VAL A 1 -4.27 -15.71 2.92
N THR A 2 -4.72 -14.49 2.70
CA THR A 2 -5.92 -14.18 1.92
C THR A 2 -5.50 -13.36 0.71
N GLY A 3 -5.96 -13.74 -0.48
CA GLY A 3 -5.74 -12.96 -1.70
C GLY A 3 -6.74 -11.82 -1.82
N ALA A 4 -6.46 -10.88 -2.72
CA ALA A 4 -7.40 -9.85 -3.13
C ALA A 4 -7.45 -9.82 -4.66
N SER A 5 -8.63 -9.59 -5.23
CA SER A 5 -8.81 -9.51 -6.69
C SER A 5 -8.18 -8.27 -7.31
N PHE A 6 -8.11 -7.17 -6.56
CA PHE A 6 -7.51 -5.92 -7.02
C PHE A 6 -6.96 -5.07 -5.86
N VAL A 7 -6.08 -4.13 -6.20
CA VAL A 7 -5.56 -3.13 -5.27
C VAL A 7 -5.68 -1.72 -5.86
N VAL A 8 -6.10 -0.75 -5.05
CA VAL A 8 -6.23 0.67 -5.44
C VAL A 8 -5.43 1.53 -4.47
N PHE A 9 -4.45 2.27 -5.01
CA PHE A 9 -3.75 3.34 -4.27
C PHE A 9 -4.41 4.69 -4.56
N ASN A 10 -4.97 5.32 -3.54
CA ASN A 10 -5.69 6.58 -3.65
C ASN A 10 -4.92 7.72 -2.97
N GLY A 11 -4.41 8.68 -3.75
CA GLY A 11 -3.63 9.82 -3.26
C GLY A 11 -4.44 10.99 -2.69
N ALA A 12 -5.71 10.77 -2.30
CA ALA A 12 -6.62 11.83 -1.86
C ALA A 12 -6.69 12.02 -0.32
N LEU A 13 -5.78 11.42 0.46
CA LEU A 13 -5.79 11.59 1.90
C LEU A 13 -5.35 13.01 2.28
N LYS A 14 -6.23 13.74 2.95
CA LYS A 14 -5.92 15.08 3.47
C LYS A 14 -5.09 14.97 4.75
N ALA A 15 -4.06 15.81 4.90
CA ALA A 15 -3.23 15.87 6.10
C ALA A 15 -4.05 16.18 7.37
N SER A 16 -5.14 16.95 7.23
CA SER A 16 -6.08 17.24 8.32
C SER A 16 -6.90 16.04 8.79
N SER A 17 -6.77 14.86 8.16
CA SER A 17 -7.48 13.67 8.59
C SER A 17 -6.94 13.06 9.88
N GLY A 18 -5.71 13.41 10.28
CA GLY A 18 -5.03 12.82 11.45
C GLY A 18 -4.49 11.40 11.20
N PHE A 19 -4.46 10.95 9.94
CA PHE A 19 -3.93 9.64 9.54
C PHE A 19 -2.74 9.80 8.59
N LEU A 20 -1.77 8.89 8.69
CA LEU A 20 -0.64 8.78 7.76
C LEU A 20 -1.07 8.08 6.46
N ALA A 21 -1.83 7.01 6.61
CA ALA A 21 -2.50 6.27 5.53
C ALA A 21 -3.67 5.47 6.11
N LYS A 22 -4.60 5.05 5.25
CA LYS A 22 -5.73 4.18 5.62
C LYS A 22 -5.80 2.99 4.67
N SER A 23 -5.79 1.79 5.22
CA SER A 23 -6.11 0.55 4.53
C SER A 23 -7.59 0.22 4.74
N SER A 24 -8.27 -0.24 3.70
CA SER A 24 -9.67 -0.69 3.78
C SER A 24 -9.96 -1.76 2.74
N ILE A 25 -10.83 -2.70 3.06
CA ILE A 25 -11.31 -3.72 2.12
C ILE A 25 -12.51 -3.15 1.38
N VAL A 26 -12.50 -3.24 0.05
CA VAL A 26 -13.59 -2.80 -0.84
C VAL A 26 -13.99 -3.99 -1.70
N GLU A 27 -15.14 -4.59 -1.39
CA GLU A 27 -15.57 -5.87 -1.99
C GLU A 27 -14.50 -6.95 -1.81
N ASP A 28 -13.92 -7.45 -2.90
CA ASP A 28 -12.83 -8.44 -2.91
C ASP A 28 -11.44 -7.78 -3.12
N GLY A 29 -11.36 -6.45 -3.00
CA GLY A 29 -10.14 -5.68 -3.24
C GLY A 29 -9.62 -4.92 -2.01
N LEU A 30 -8.39 -4.42 -2.13
CA LEU A 30 -7.74 -3.60 -1.12
C LEU A 30 -7.63 -2.15 -1.61
N MET A 31 -8.19 -1.20 -0.86
CA MET A 31 -7.96 0.23 -1.08
C MET A 31 -7.02 0.79 -0.01
N VAL A 32 -5.94 1.44 -0.47
CA VAL A 32 -4.96 2.12 0.36
C VAL A 32 -5.01 3.62 0.06
N GLN A 33 -5.61 4.39 0.96
CA GLN A 33 -5.62 5.85 0.90
C GLN A 33 -4.35 6.40 1.54
N ILE A 34 -3.62 7.21 0.77
CA ILE A 34 -2.35 7.82 1.15
C ILE A 34 -2.34 9.31 0.79
N THR A 35 -1.40 10.05 1.35
CA THR A 35 -1.24 11.46 1.01
C THR A 35 -0.75 11.63 -0.44
N PRO A 36 -0.99 12.80 -1.07
CA PRO A 36 -0.43 13.10 -2.39
C PRO A 36 1.09 12.96 -2.45
N GLU A 37 1.77 13.30 -1.35
CA GLU A 37 3.23 13.18 -1.20
C GLU A 37 3.66 11.71 -1.20
N THR A 38 3.06 10.88 -0.35
CA THR A 38 3.34 9.43 -0.33
C THR A 38 3.06 8.78 -1.68
N MET A 39 2.02 9.23 -2.40
CA MET A 39 1.71 8.75 -3.75
C MET A 39 2.79 9.14 -4.78
N ALA A 40 3.40 10.32 -4.65
CA ALA A 40 4.55 10.70 -5.48
C ALA A 40 5.76 9.79 -5.20
N ASN A 41 6.05 9.54 -3.92
CA ASN A 41 7.15 8.65 -3.51
C ASN A 41 6.93 7.21 -3.95
N LEU A 42 5.71 6.68 -3.81
CA LEU A 42 5.33 5.35 -4.29
C LEU A 42 5.56 5.23 -5.81
N ARG A 43 5.07 6.20 -6.60
CA ARG A 43 5.28 6.22 -8.05
C ARG A 43 6.77 6.25 -8.41
N GLN A 44 7.57 6.99 -7.65
CA GLN A 44 9.02 7.03 -7.84
C GLN A 44 9.68 5.68 -7.53
N ALA A 45 9.34 5.05 -6.40
CA ALA A 45 9.86 3.74 -6.01
C ALA A 45 9.51 2.65 -7.03
N LEU A 46 8.27 2.66 -7.54
CA LEU A 46 7.83 1.74 -8.60
C LEU A 46 8.65 1.93 -9.89
N ARG A 47 8.94 3.17 -10.29
CA ARG A 47 9.79 3.45 -11.47
C ARG A 47 11.23 2.97 -11.29
N GLN A 48 11.74 3.02 -10.06
CA GLN A 48 13.10 2.60 -9.73
C GLN A 48 13.21 1.10 -9.43
N LYS A 49 12.10 0.35 -9.50
CA LYS A 49 12.01 -1.05 -9.03
C LYS A 49 12.54 -1.23 -7.60
N LYS A 50 12.18 -0.29 -6.72
CA LYS A 50 12.56 -0.30 -5.32
C LYS A 50 11.37 -0.67 -4.45
N ASP A 51 11.63 -1.44 -3.40
CA ASP A 51 10.63 -1.76 -2.37
C ASP A 51 10.15 -0.49 -1.69
N PHE A 52 8.89 -0.51 -1.27
CA PHE A 52 8.25 0.63 -0.62
C PHE A 52 7.32 0.17 0.50
N ARG A 53 7.35 0.87 1.63
CA ARG A 53 6.49 0.59 2.78
C ARG A 53 5.62 1.80 3.08
N ILE A 54 4.32 1.58 3.18
CA ILE A 54 3.34 2.57 3.63
C ILE A 54 2.99 2.25 5.07
N THR A 55 3.11 3.24 5.95
CA THR A 55 2.66 3.14 7.34
C THR A 55 1.23 3.66 7.43
N CYS A 56 0.29 2.77 7.70
CA CYS A 56 -1.13 3.08 7.91
C CYS A 56 -1.43 3.28 9.39
N GLY A 57 -2.43 4.10 9.66
CA GLY A 57 -2.89 4.42 11.01
C GLY A 57 -2.81 5.90 11.37
N PRO A 58 -3.19 6.23 12.61
CA PRO A 58 -3.18 7.61 13.11
C PRO A 58 -1.78 8.20 13.16
N MET A 59 -1.69 9.52 13.05
CA MET A 59 -0.44 10.26 13.23
C MET A 59 0.03 10.25 14.70
N GLU A 60 -0.90 10.06 15.64
CA GLU A 60 -0.67 10.01 17.08
C GLU A 60 0.30 8.88 17.47
N ALA A 61 1.31 9.21 18.26
CA ALA A 61 2.25 8.23 18.79
C ALA A 61 1.58 7.36 19.86
N GLY A 62 1.36 6.07 19.56
CA GLY A 62 0.79 5.09 20.49
C GLY A 62 -0.38 4.25 19.94
N SER A 63 -0.91 4.62 18.77
CA SER A 63 -1.91 3.81 18.07
C SER A 63 -1.28 2.64 17.33
N MET A 64 -2.03 1.55 17.17
CA MET A 64 -1.64 0.39 16.36
C MET A 64 -1.37 0.84 14.92
N LYS A 65 -0.18 0.55 14.41
CA LYS A 65 0.23 0.88 13.05
C LYS A 65 0.11 -0.36 12.18
N GLU A 66 -0.56 -0.21 11.05
CA GLU A 66 -0.64 -1.23 10.00
C GLU A 66 0.40 -0.90 8.93
N TYR A 67 0.89 -1.90 8.22
CA TYR A 67 1.89 -1.72 7.17
C TYR A 67 1.39 -2.32 5.87
N VAL A 68 1.60 -1.59 4.78
CA VAL A 68 1.43 -2.11 3.42
C VAL A 68 2.81 -2.11 2.78
N ASP A 69 3.35 -3.31 2.56
CA ASP A 69 4.63 -3.54 1.91
C ASP A 69 4.43 -3.83 0.42
N ILE A 70 5.15 -3.07 -0.41
CA ILE A 70 5.25 -3.28 -1.85
C ILE A 70 6.67 -3.80 -2.11
N CYS A 71 6.77 -5.09 -2.41
CA CYS A 71 8.05 -5.77 -2.60
C CYS A 71 8.23 -6.20 -4.06
N TRP A 72 9.42 -5.96 -4.61
CA TRP A 72 9.86 -6.57 -5.85
C TRP A 72 10.36 -7.98 -5.55
N VAL A 73 9.52 -8.94 -5.87
CA VAL A 73 9.85 -10.36 -5.71
C VAL A 73 10.46 -10.91 -7.00
N GLU A 74 11.24 -11.97 -6.87
CA GLU A 74 11.74 -12.71 -8.02
C GLU A 74 10.58 -13.27 -8.84
N SER A 75 10.72 -13.27 -10.17
CA SER A 75 9.70 -13.85 -11.03
C SER A 75 9.63 -15.35 -10.78
N GLU A 76 8.47 -15.84 -10.39
CA GLU A 76 8.25 -17.29 -10.33
C GLU A 76 8.34 -17.91 -11.72
N GLU A 77 8.87 -19.13 -11.76
CA GLU A 77 8.99 -19.91 -12.99
C GLU A 77 7.60 -20.12 -13.59
N ARG A 78 7.41 -19.66 -14.83
CA ARG A 78 6.12 -19.74 -15.57
C ARG A 78 5.85 -21.14 -16.12
N THR A 79 6.16 -22.17 -15.34
CA THR A 79 5.81 -23.54 -15.68
C THR A 79 4.60 -23.95 -14.86
N ASN A 80 3.61 -24.54 -15.52
CA ASN A 80 2.53 -25.21 -14.81
C ASN A 80 3.15 -26.42 -14.09
N LYS A 81 2.99 -26.51 -12.77
CA LYS A 81 3.58 -27.59 -11.96
C LYS A 81 2.86 -28.95 -12.11
N GLY A 82 1.89 -29.06 -13.02
CA GLY A 82 1.16 -30.29 -13.32
C GLY A 82 -0.18 -30.33 -12.60
#